data_AF-A0A926HE29-F1
#
_entry.id   AF-A0A926HE29-F1
#
_cell.length_a   1.000
_cell.length_b   1.000
_cell.length_c   1.000
_cell.angle_alpha   90.00
_cell.angle_beta   90.00
_cell.angle_gamma   90.00
#
_symmetry.space_group_name_H-M   'P 1'
#
loop_
_entity.id
_entity.type
_entity.pdbx_description
1 polymer ?
#
loop_
_entity_poly.entity_id
_entity_poly.type
_entity_poly.pdbx_seq_one_letter_code
_entity_poly.pdbx_strand_id
1 'polypeptide(L)'
;YLAPPIFVVFFLGVFVKRMNAQGALWAMLVGFALGLFRMFVDTPVTLGLTGFERGYEPGSFLWIVNNIYFQYFSVLITLVSAVVMVVVSLMTSEPDYSTIKGLTFATSSDEDKRTSRASWAWQDVAASGLVLFCILGAYLYFRG
;
A
#
# COMPACT_ATOMS: atom_id res chain seq x y z
N TYR A 1 -2.05 0.31 10.59
CA TYR A 1 -1.45 1.38 9.77
C TYR A 1 -0.12 1.02 9.09
N LEU A 2 0.42 -0.19 9.30
CA LEU A 2 1.68 -0.63 8.67
C LEU A 2 1.50 -1.31 7.29
N ALA A 3 0.32 -1.85 6.99
CA ALA A 3 0.06 -2.46 5.69
C ALA A 3 0.22 -1.48 4.50
N PRO A 4 -0.24 -0.21 4.56
CA PRO A 4 -0.06 0.77 3.49
C PRO A 4 1.40 0.96 3.01
N PRO A 5 2.40 1.28 3.87
CA PRO A 5 3.77 1.43 3.41
C PRO A 5 4.39 0.13 2.89
N ILE A 6 4.06 -1.01 3.50
CA ILE A 6 4.54 -2.31 3.05
C ILE A 6 4.05 -2.60 1.62
N PHE A 7 2.76 -2.37 1.37
CA PHE A 7 2.17 -2.48 0.03
C PHE A 7 2.92 -1.61 -0.98
N VAL A 8 3.21 -0.35 -0.65
CA VAL A 8 3.96 0.56 -1.52
C VAL A 8 5.33 0.00 -1.89
N VAL A 9 6.08 -0.48 -0.89
CA VAL A 9 7.43 -1.01 -1.11
C VAL A 9 7.41 -2.21 -2.06
N PHE A 10 6.49 -3.15 -1.85
CA PHE A 10 6.37 -4.32 -2.73
C PHE A 10 5.84 -3.94 -4.11
N PHE A 11 4.78 -3.15 -4.18
CA PHE A 11 4.16 -2.74 -5.44
C PHE A 11 5.17 -1.98 -6.30
N LEU A 12 5.69 -0.86 -5.82
CA LEU A 12 6.66 -0.07 -6.59
C LEU A 12 7.99 -0.80 -6.78
N GLY A 13 8.44 -1.60 -5.81
CA GLY A 13 9.65 -2.41 -5.94
C GLY A 13 9.59 -3.40 -7.10
N VAL A 14 8.44 -4.03 -7.35
CA VAL A 14 8.25 -4.98 -8.45
C VAL A 14 8.03 -4.28 -9.80
N PHE A 15 7.31 -3.16 -9.81
CA PHE A 15 6.97 -2.44 -11.05
C PHE A 15 8.05 -1.45 -11.53
N VAL A 16 8.91 -0.95 -10.64
CA VAL A 16 9.87 0.12 -10.95
C VAL A 16 11.28 -0.28 -10.51
N LYS A 17 12.11 -0.70 -11.48
CA LYS A 17 13.51 -1.12 -11.25
C LYS A 17 14.42 -0.07 -10.60
N ARG A 18 14.05 1.21 -10.66
CA ARG A 18 14.83 2.32 -10.07
C ARG A 18 14.68 2.41 -8.56
N MET A 19 13.68 1.73 -7.98
CA MET A 19 13.46 1.71 -6.54
C MET A 19 14.57 0.94 -5.84
N ASN A 20 15.05 1.49 -4.72
CA ASN A 20 16.19 0.96 -3.98
C ASN A 20 15.88 0.77 -2.49
N ALA A 21 16.78 0.09 -1.78
CA ALA A 21 16.61 -0.25 -0.37
C ALA A 21 16.47 0.99 0.54
N GLN A 22 17.15 2.09 0.20
CA GLN A 22 17.04 3.34 0.96
C GLN A 22 15.64 3.94 0.82
N GLY A 23 15.12 4.08 -0.39
CA GLY A 23 13.75 4.57 -0.60
C GLY A 23 12.70 3.69 0.07
N ALA A 24 12.86 2.37 0.02
CA ALA A 24 11.99 1.43 0.72
C ALA A 24 12.01 1.64 2.25
N LEU A 25 13.20 1.78 2.84
CA LEU A 25 13.36 2.02 4.28
C LEU A 25 12.69 3.33 4.70
N TRP A 26 12.95 4.42 3.98
CA TRP A 26 12.36 5.73 4.29
C TRP A 26 10.83 5.74 4.13
N ALA A 27 10.30 5.06 3.10
CA ALA A 27 8.86 4.92 2.91
C ALA A 27 8.18 4.17 4.06
N MET A 28 8.82 3.12 4.58
CA MET A 28 8.35 2.36 5.75
C MET A 28 8.42 3.18 7.03
N LEU A 29 9.53 3.88 7.27
CA LEU A 29 9.68 4.72 8.47
C LEU A 29 8.65 5.84 8.51
N VAL A 30 8.49 6.59 7.41
CA VAL A 30 7.51 7.69 7.34
C VAL A 30 6.09 7.15 7.46
N GLY A 31 5.75 6.07 6.75
CA GLY A 31 4.42 5.47 6.83
C GLY A 31 4.09 4.94 8.22
N PHE A 32 5.07 4.35 8.91
CA PHE A 32 4.92 3.91 10.29
C PHE A 32 4.73 5.09 11.24
N ALA A 33 5.52 6.17 11.10
CA ALA A 33 5.37 7.37 11.92
C ALA A 33 3.99 8.01 11.76
N LEU A 34 3.46 8.11 10.54
CA LEU A 34 2.10 8.59 10.28
C LEU A 34 1.03 7.66 10.89
N GLY A 35 1.25 6.36 10.82
CA GLY A 35 0.38 5.36 11.44
C GLY A 35 0.34 5.44 12.96
N LEU A 36 1.50 5.62 13.59
CA LEU A 36 1.62 5.84 15.03
C LEU A 36 0.95 7.16 15.43
N PHE A 37 1.23 8.24 14.70
CA PHE A 37 0.60 9.53 14.94
C PHE A 37 -0.93 9.41 14.97
N ARG A 38 -1.52 8.77 13.96
CA ARG A 38 -2.96 8.51 13.90
C ARG A 38 -3.45 7.66 15.08
N MET A 39 -2.73 6.61 15.43
CA MET A 39 -3.07 5.77 16.60
C MET A 39 -3.07 6.57 17.90
N PHE A 40 -2.07 7.44 18.11
CA PHE A 40 -2.01 8.32 19.27
C PHE A 40 -3.11 9.37 19.30
N VAL A 41 -3.62 9.81 18.15
CA VAL A 41 -4.78 10.70 18.07
C VAL A 41 -6.07 9.94 18.40
N ASP A 42 -6.21 8.68 17.96
CA ASP A 42 -7.43 7.91 18.20
C ASP A 42 -7.56 7.35 19.61
N THR A 43 -6.45 6.94 20.20
CA THR A 43 -6.44 6.18 21.46
C THR A 43 -7.09 6.97 22.61
N PRO A 44 -6.78 8.26 22.85
CA PRO A 44 -7.38 9.04 23.93
C PRO A 44 -8.90 9.19 23.81
N VAL A 45 -9.40 9.43 22.59
CA VAL A 45 -10.83 9.60 22.30
C VAL A 45 -11.56 8.26 22.42
N THR A 46 -10.97 7.19 21.87
CA THR A 46 -11.57 5.85 21.90
C THR A 46 -11.62 5.25 23.30
N LEU A 47 -10.62 5.55 24.15
CA LEU A 47 -10.57 5.09 25.54
C LEU A 47 -11.34 5.98 26.52
N GLY A 48 -11.85 7.14 26.07
CA GLY A 48 -12.56 8.07 26.94
C GLY A 48 -11.69 8.61 28.09
N LEU A 49 -10.42 8.92 27.82
CA LEU A 49 -9.53 9.49 28.84
C LEU A 49 -10.10 10.82 29.37
N THR A 50 -9.82 11.11 30.65
CA THR A 50 -10.27 12.34 31.31
C THR A 50 -9.80 13.57 30.52
N GLY A 51 -10.76 14.39 30.07
CA GLY A 51 -10.52 15.56 29.20
C GLY A 51 -10.71 15.33 27.69
N PHE A 52 -10.82 14.07 27.23
CA PHE A 52 -11.10 13.71 25.82
C PHE A 52 -12.43 12.97 25.64
N GLU A 53 -13.26 12.91 26.67
CA GLU A 53 -14.57 12.23 26.68
C GLU A 53 -15.53 12.76 25.60
N ARG A 54 -15.40 14.03 25.21
CA ARG A 54 -16.19 14.66 24.13
C ARG A 54 -15.43 14.74 22.80
N GLY A 55 -14.28 14.08 22.70
CA GLY A 55 -13.35 14.19 21.58
C GLY A 55 -12.54 15.48 21.59
N TYR A 56 -11.83 15.72 20.49
CA TYR A 56 -11.09 16.96 20.26
C TYR A 56 -12.02 18.14 19.97
N GLU A 57 -11.53 19.37 20.15
CA GLU A 57 -12.27 20.58 19.80
C GLU A 57 -12.70 20.56 18.32
N PRO A 58 -13.99 20.72 18.01
CA PRO A 58 -14.49 20.70 16.63
C PRO A 58 -13.76 21.70 15.73
N GLY A 59 -13.33 21.26 14.55
CA GLY A 59 -12.56 22.09 13.61
C GLY A 59 -11.06 22.18 13.90
N SER A 60 -10.57 21.67 15.03
CA SER A 60 -9.13 21.55 15.28
C SER A 60 -8.48 20.50 14.36
N PHE A 61 -7.16 20.62 14.13
CA PHE A 61 -6.42 19.65 13.32
C PHE A 61 -6.56 18.21 13.83
N LEU A 62 -6.48 18.01 15.15
CA LEU A 62 -6.60 16.68 15.77
C LEU A 62 -8.04 16.15 15.65
N TRP A 63 -9.05 17.01 15.69
CA TRP A 63 -10.43 16.62 15.42
C TRP A 63 -10.62 16.14 13.98
N ILE A 64 -10.04 16.84 12.99
CA ILE A 64 -10.10 16.41 11.58
C ILE A 64 -9.43 15.05 11.42
N VAL A 65 -8.21 14.88 11.96
CA VAL A 65 -7.48 13.61 11.89
C VAL A 65 -8.28 12.49 12.56
N ASN A 66 -8.91 12.74 13.72
CA ASN A 66 -9.72 11.76 14.44
C ASN A 66 -11.00 11.37 13.69
N ASN A 67 -11.65 12.31 13.00
CA ASN A 67 -12.91 12.08 12.28
C ASN A 67 -12.74 11.50 10.88
N ILE A 68 -11.53 11.46 10.32
CA ILE A 68 -11.27 10.77 9.06
C ILE A 68 -11.40 9.26 9.29
N TYR A 69 -12.26 8.60 8.50
CA TYR A 69 -12.39 7.15 8.54
C TYR A 69 -11.06 6.47 8.22
N PHE A 70 -10.74 5.41 8.98
CA PHE A 70 -9.47 4.68 8.93
C PHE A 70 -9.00 4.34 7.50
N GLN A 71 -9.92 3.95 6.62
CA GLN A 71 -9.58 3.56 5.25
C GLN A 71 -9.06 4.74 4.42
N TYR A 72 -9.66 5.94 4.55
CA TYR A 72 -9.18 7.14 3.87
C TYR A 72 -7.82 7.58 4.39
N PHE A 73 -7.61 7.49 5.71
CA PHE A 73 -6.30 7.75 6.29
C PHE A 73 -5.25 6.75 5.79
N SER A 74 -5.62 5.48 5.62
CA SER A 74 -4.75 4.46 5.05
C SER A 74 -4.35 4.77 3.61
N VAL A 75 -5.27 5.27 2.79
CA VAL A 75 -4.96 5.76 1.42
C VAL A 75 -3.98 6.93 1.48
N LEU A 76 -4.16 7.88 2.41
CA LEU A 76 -3.22 8.99 2.60
C LEU A 76 -1.81 8.48 2.94
N ILE A 77 -1.68 7.52 3.87
CA ILE A 77 -0.38 6.90 4.21
C ILE A 77 0.23 6.25 2.96
N THR A 78 -0.56 5.48 2.18
CA THR A 78 -0.09 4.87 0.92
C THR A 78 0.51 5.91 -0.02
N LEU A 79 -0.20 7.02 -0.25
CA LEU A 79 0.26 8.07 -1.17
C LEU A 79 1.54 8.73 -0.66
N VAL A 80 1.61 9.09 0.62
CA VAL A 80 2.80 9.70 1.20
C VAL A 80 3.99 8.75 1.15
N SER A 81 3.82 7.49 1.53
CA SER A 81 4.88 6.49 1.43
C SER A 81 5.34 6.27 -0.01
N ALA A 82 4.44 6.29 -0.99
CA ALA A 82 4.80 6.17 -2.41
C ALA A 82 5.64 7.35 -2.88
N VAL A 83 5.25 8.58 -2.53
CA VAL A 83 6.03 9.79 -2.84
C VAL A 83 7.42 9.71 -2.19
N VAL A 84 7.49 9.36 -0.90
CA VAL A 84 8.77 9.23 -0.18
C VAL A 84 9.66 8.17 -0.84
N MET A 85 9.11 7.00 -1.17
CA MET A 85 9.86 5.94 -1.84
C MET A 85 10.48 6.43 -3.15
N VAL A 86 9.66 7.07 -3.99
CA VAL A 86 10.10 7.58 -5.30
C VAL A 86 11.17 8.67 -5.14
N VAL A 87 10.89 9.69 -4.33
CA VAL A 87 11.80 10.84 -4.15
C VAL A 87 13.13 10.37 -3.58
N VAL A 88 13.11 9.59 -2.49
CA VAL A 88 14.34 9.12 -1.85
C VAL A 88 15.11 8.17 -2.76
N SER A 89 14.43 7.24 -3.45
CA SER A 89 15.13 6.37 -4.41
C SER A 89 15.80 7.18 -5.52
N LEU A 90 15.17 8.23 -6.05
CA LEU A 90 15.76 9.09 -7.08
C LEU A 90 16.93 9.94 -6.56
N MET A 91 16.87 10.38 -5.31
CA MET A 91 17.94 11.17 -4.67
C MET A 91 19.14 10.34 -4.19
N THR A 92 19.00 9.02 -4.16
CA THR A 92 20.03 8.09 -3.65
C THR A 92 20.60 7.23 -4.79
N SER A 93 21.71 6.55 -4.51
CA SER A 93 22.41 5.71 -5.49
C SER A 93 21.48 4.70 -6.13
N GLU A 94 21.68 4.46 -7.42
CA GLU A 94 20.91 3.46 -8.15
C GLU A 94 21.09 2.06 -7.52
N PRO A 95 20.03 1.22 -7.54
CA PRO A 95 20.15 -0.15 -7.07
C PRO A 95 21.08 -0.94 -7.98
N ASP A 96 21.79 -1.92 -7.42
CA ASP A 96 22.56 -2.85 -8.22
C ASP A 96 21.62 -3.77 -9.03
N TYR A 97 21.55 -3.52 -10.34
CA TYR A 97 20.71 -4.25 -11.27
C TYR A 97 21.02 -5.75 -11.33
N SER A 98 22.23 -6.17 -10.94
CA SER A 98 22.58 -7.60 -10.88
C SER A 98 21.87 -8.31 -9.73
N THR A 99 21.67 -7.62 -8.61
CA THR A 99 21.01 -8.16 -7.40
C THR A 99 19.49 -8.25 -7.58
N ILE A 100 18.91 -7.41 -8.43
CA ILE A 100 17.46 -7.40 -8.70
C ILE A 100 17.04 -8.15 -9.97
N LYS A 101 17.95 -8.93 -10.56
CA LYS A 101 17.67 -9.74 -11.76
C LYS A 101 16.58 -10.78 -11.46
N GLY A 102 15.52 -10.82 -12.28
CA GLY A 102 14.36 -11.70 -12.05
C GLY A 102 13.40 -11.27 -10.95
N LEU A 103 13.71 -10.23 -10.15
CA LEU A 103 12.88 -9.79 -9.02
C LEU A 103 11.87 -8.68 -9.36
N THR A 104 12.00 -8.05 -10.52
CA THR A 104 11.10 -6.98 -11.00
C THR A 104 10.58 -7.31 -12.40
N PHE A 105 9.43 -6.79 -12.80
CA PHE A 105 8.88 -7.05 -14.15
C PHE A 105 9.83 -6.64 -15.27
N ALA A 106 10.63 -5.59 -15.05
CA ALA A 106 11.61 -5.09 -15.99
C ALA A 106 12.89 -5.96 -16.06
N THR A 107 13.13 -6.80 -15.05
CA THR A 107 14.31 -7.67 -14.97
C THR A 107 13.97 -9.16 -15.10
N SER A 108 12.70 -9.53 -15.27
CA SER A 108 12.27 -10.90 -15.59
C SER A 108 12.73 -11.32 -16.98
N SER A 109 13.38 -12.49 -17.05
CA SER A 109 13.81 -13.11 -18.30
C SER A 109 12.62 -13.52 -19.16
N ASP A 110 12.83 -13.61 -20.48
CA ASP A 110 11.86 -14.22 -21.39
C ASP A 110 11.60 -15.69 -21.05
N GLU A 111 12.57 -16.37 -20.42
CA GLU A 111 12.44 -17.73 -19.91
C GLU A 111 11.53 -17.80 -18.67
N ASP A 112 11.61 -16.82 -17.76
CA ASP A 112 10.73 -16.72 -16.60
C ASP A 112 9.27 -16.51 -17.03
N LYS A 113 9.06 -15.68 -18.06
CA LYS A 113 7.75 -15.42 -18.65
C LYS A 113 7.18 -16.66 -19.35
N ARG A 114 8.01 -17.41 -20.08
CA ARG A 114 7.60 -18.66 -20.75
C ARG A 114 7.22 -19.73 -19.74
N THR A 115 8.02 -19.91 -18.69
CA THR A 115 7.75 -20.87 -17.62
C THR A 115 6.46 -20.53 -16.87
N SER A 116 6.24 -19.25 -16.55
CA SER A 116 4.98 -18.80 -15.92
C SER A 116 3.76 -19.00 -16.81
N ARG A 117 3.89 -18.84 -18.14
CA ARG A 117 2.78 -19.10 -19.07
C ARG A 117 2.53 -20.58 -19.28
N ALA A 118 3.58 -21.39 -19.25
CA ALA A 118 3.49 -22.84 -19.38
C ALA A 118 2.92 -23.51 -18.13
N SER A 119 2.94 -22.85 -16.97
CA SER A 119 2.42 -23.39 -15.72
C SER A 119 0.91 -23.25 -15.56
N TRP A 120 0.23 -22.42 -16.36
CA TRP A 120 -1.21 -22.18 -16.24
C TRP A 120 -2.00 -23.12 -17.16
N ALA A 121 -2.96 -23.86 -16.58
CA ALA A 121 -3.91 -24.64 -17.34
C ALA A 121 -5.08 -23.77 -17.82
N TRP A 122 -5.74 -24.17 -18.90
CA TRP A 122 -6.98 -23.54 -19.34
C TRP A 122 -8.06 -23.51 -18.23
N GLN A 123 -8.04 -24.52 -17.35
CA GLN A 123 -8.95 -24.60 -16.20
C GLN A 123 -8.75 -23.44 -15.22
N ASP A 124 -7.50 -23.02 -14.98
CA ASP A 124 -7.19 -21.91 -14.08
C ASP A 124 -7.73 -20.58 -14.64
N VAL A 125 -7.61 -20.39 -15.95
CA VAL A 125 -8.14 -19.22 -16.66
C VAL A 125 -9.66 -19.21 -16.65
N ALA A 126 -10.30 -20.33 -16.95
CA ALA A 126 -11.75 -20.46 -16.95
C ALA A 126 -12.34 -20.24 -15.55
N ALA A 127 -11.73 -20.83 -14.52
CA ALA A 127 -12.14 -20.63 -13.13
C ALA A 127 -11.99 -19.16 -12.70
N SER A 128 -10.87 -18.51 -13.05
CA SER A 128 -10.65 -17.08 -12.78
C SER A 128 -11.71 -16.21 -13.46
N GLY A 129 -12.05 -16.52 -14.71
CA GLY A 129 -13.11 -15.83 -15.45
C GLY A 129 -14.49 -15.99 -14.81
N LEU A 130 -14.84 -17.21 -14.36
CA LEU A 130 -16.09 -17.48 -13.66
C LEU A 130 -16.18 -16.69 -12.34
N VAL A 131 -15.10 -16.67 -11.55
CA VAL A 131 -15.05 -15.89 -10.29
C VAL A 131 -15.28 -14.41 -10.57
N LEU A 132 -14.58 -13.83 -11.55
CA LEU A 132 -14.75 -12.43 -11.94
C LEU A 132 -16.18 -12.13 -12.41
N PHE A 133 -16.78 -13.03 -13.19
CA PHE A 133 -18.16 -12.91 -13.63
C PHE A 133 -19.14 -12.94 -12.46
N CYS A 134 -18.97 -13.87 -11.51
CA CYS A 134 -19.80 -13.94 -10.30
C CYS A 134 -19.69 -12.66 -9.45
N ILE A 135 -18.47 -12.14 -9.25
CA ILE A 135 -18.24 -10.88 -8.52
C ILE A 135 -18.97 -9.72 -9.22
N LEU A 136 -18.76 -9.57 -10.53
CA LEU A 136 -19.39 -8.50 -11.32
C LEU A 136 -20.92 -8.63 -11.32
N GLY A 137 -21.45 -9.84 -11.47
CA GLY A 137 -22.87 -10.13 -11.39
C GLY A 137 -23.46 -9.74 -10.04
N ALA A 138 -22.79 -10.08 -8.93
CA ALA A 138 -23.21 -9.67 -7.59
C ALA A 138 -23.22 -8.13 -7.44
N TYR A 139 -22.16 -7.44 -7.88
CA TYR A 139 -22.10 -5.97 -7.82
C TYR A 139 -23.19 -5.30 -8.66
N LEU A 140 -23.57 -5.86 -9.80
CA LEU A 140 -24.64 -5.33 -10.64
C LEU A 140 -26.04 -5.64 -10.10
N TYR A 141 -26.24 -6.83 -9.52
CA TYR A 141 -27.51 -7.25 -8.93
C TYR A 141 -27.84 -6.45 -7.66
N PHE A 142 -26.86 -6.27 -6.75
CA PHE A 142 -27.02 -5.53 -5.49
C PHE A 142 -26.77 -4.02 -5.63
N ARG A 143 -26.84 -3.48 -6.85
CA ARG A 143 -26.69 -2.05 -7.12
C ARG A 143 -28.00 -1.25 -6.89
N GLY A 144 -29.10 -1.95 -6.62
CA GLY A 144 -30.42 -1.40 -6.29
C GLY A 144 -30.66 -1.36 -4.79
#